data_AF-A0A811TBU7-F1
#
_entry.id   AF-A0A811TBU7-F1
#
_cell.length_a   1.000
_cell.length_b   1.000
_cell.length_c   1.000
_cell.angle_alpha   90.00
_cell.angle_beta   90.00
_cell.angle_gamma   90.00
#
_symmetry.space_group_name_H-M   'P 1'
#
loop_
_entity.id
_entity.type
_entity.pdbx_description
1 polymer ?
#
loop_
_entity_poly.entity_id
_entity_poly.type
_entity_poly.pdbx_seq_one_letter_code
_entity_poly.pdbx_strand_id
1 'polypeptide(L)'
;MSEKETVYLLGAGFNQCVNDWHGLKPPLATNFFQTILKSEKYQSDHYDRKVHSVYEYIEKYWKKSKEDLLNQPFDLEDCFTFLELQYYEAEKNGNDTKAAELATISFRLKTMLAEFLSEFEIFGHTSDLLREFGKQIYKEKPTIITFNYDCILETAIESASQVRGEIPDSFLGAPNVNGDVPDEELPYSHHNWNRPLGYGIKFDEIQLQRAGLSTYVEGHRFYSHPENNPYNWKILKLHGSLNWFRYLPIRKDLLFLGKEEQLSPEKLKDVILIDGHWWFNEPPDIDDWIIDPLIITPTLYKERFYQERLFSDLWNQAKLHLEKCARLIVIGYSFPPTDFAVRKLLLEAFEDNKLDDLIVVDPNTSVVKTIKELVHFTKPTSVCYDLKEFLRM
;
A
#
# COMPACT_ATOMS: atom_id res chain seq x y z
N MET A 1 2.82 -16.81 -31.03
CA MET A 1 2.47 -17.31 -29.69
C MET A 1 2.47 -16.09 -28.79
N SER A 2 1.34 -15.77 -28.13
CA SER A 2 1.35 -14.73 -27.10
C SER A 2 2.36 -15.11 -26.03
N GLU A 3 3.10 -14.12 -25.54
CA GLU A 3 4.03 -14.30 -24.42
C GLU A 3 3.20 -14.72 -23.20
N LYS A 4 3.44 -15.92 -22.67
CA LYS A 4 2.70 -16.47 -21.54
C LYS A 4 3.22 -15.83 -20.26
N GLU A 5 2.37 -15.11 -19.55
CA GLU A 5 2.78 -14.38 -18.35
C GLU A 5 2.53 -15.20 -17.07
N THR A 6 3.41 -15.02 -16.09
CA THR A 6 3.19 -15.44 -14.70
C THR A 6 2.74 -14.22 -13.91
N VAL A 7 1.58 -14.33 -13.25
CA VAL A 7 1.02 -13.25 -12.43
C VAL A 7 0.90 -13.72 -10.99
N TYR A 8 1.44 -12.91 -10.08
CA TYR A 8 1.22 -13.05 -8.63
C TYR A 8 0.09 -12.11 -8.21
N LEU A 9 -0.89 -12.63 -7.46
CA LEU A 9 -1.97 -11.86 -6.84
C LEU A 9 -1.84 -11.99 -5.32
N LEU A 10 -1.50 -10.87 -4.66
CA LEU A 10 -1.19 -10.84 -3.23
C LEU A 10 -2.27 -10.08 -2.44
N GLY A 11 -2.70 -10.66 -1.33
CA GLY A 11 -3.58 -10.01 -0.35
C GLY A 11 -2.97 -9.96 1.05
N ALA A 12 -3.73 -9.46 2.03
CA ALA A 12 -3.21 -9.17 3.37
C ALA A 12 -2.70 -10.42 4.11
N GLY A 13 -3.16 -11.61 3.71
CA GLY A 13 -2.66 -12.89 4.19
C GLY A 13 -1.18 -13.14 3.85
N PHE A 14 -0.65 -12.55 2.76
CA PHE A 14 0.78 -12.62 2.43
C PHE A 14 1.65 -12.09 3.60
N ASN A 15 1.22 -11.00 4.22
CA ASN A 15 1.96 -10.34 5.30
C ASN A 15 1.95 -11.13 6.61
N GLN A 16 1.08 -12.14 6.76
CA GLN A 16 1.00 -12.98 7.97
C GLN A 16 2.25 -13.85 8.21
N CYS A 17 3.19 -13.86 7.25
CA CYS A 17 4.49 -14.49 7.39
C CYS A 17 5.53 -13.64 8.13
N VAL A 18 5.23 -12.36 8.36
CA VAL A 18 6.09 -11.39 9.08
C VAL A 18 5.70 -11.33 10.54
N ASN A 19 6.69 -11.16 11.41
CA ASN A 19 6.48 -10.83 12.81
C ASN A 19 7.42 -9.69 13.22
N ASP A 20 6.95 -8.82 14.11
CA ASP A 20 7.82 -7.86 14.78
C ASP A 20 8.71 -8.55 15.85
N TRP A 21 9.52 -7.76 16.55
CA TRP A 21 10.38 -8.25 17.64
C TRP A 21 9.61 -8.85 18.83
N HIS A 22 8.32 -8.55 18.95
CA HIS A 22 7.43 -9.01 20.01
C HIS A 22 6.50 -10.16 19.56
N GLY A 23 6.61 -10.61 18.31
CA GLY A 23 5.79 -11.66 17.73
C GLY A 23 4.41 -11.19 17.24
N LEU A 24 4.15 -9.89 17.17
CA LEU A 24 2.96 -9.34 16.52
C LEU A 24 3.10 -9.48 15.01
N LYS A 25 1.96 -9.69 14.35
CA LYS A 25 1.87 -9.78 12.90
C LYS A 25 1.17 -8.54 12.35
N PRO A 26 1.40 -8.20 11.07
CA PRO A 26 0.53 -7.27 10.36
C PRO A 26 -0.95 -7.69 10.53
N PRO A 27 -1.88 -6.77 10.79
CA PRO A 27 -3.28 -7.11 11.00
C PRO A 27 -4.01 -7.46 9.70
N LEU A 28 -5.07 -8.25 9.83
CA LEU A 28 -6.14 -8.38 8.85
C LEU A 28 -7.27 -7.39 9.20
N ALA A 29 -8.18 -7.13 8.25
CA ALA A 29 -9.27 -6.17 8.43
C ALA A 29 -10.17 -6.45 9.66
N THR A 30 -10.26 -7.71 10.10
CA THR A 30 -11.14 -8.16 11.19
C THR A 30 -10.46 -8.22 12.56
N ASN A 31 -9.14 -8.14 12.63
CA ASN A 31 -8.37 -8.26 13.88
C ASN A 31 -7.43 -7.06 14.13
N PHE A 32 -7.64 -5.94 13.41
CA PHE A 32 -6.83 -4.74 13.53
C PHE A 32 -6.68 -4.27 14.97
N PHE A 33 -7.79 -4.00 15.66
CA PHE A 33 -7.75 -3.51 17.04
C PHE A 33 -7.17 -4.53 18.02
N GLN A 34 -7.50 -5.82 17.84
CA GLN A 34 -6.93 -6.91 18.66
C GLN A 34 -5.41 -7.02 18.54
N THR A 35 -4.84 -6.51 17.45
CA THR A 35 -3.40 -6.58 17.16
C THR A 35 -2.70 -5.29 17.59
N ILE A 36 -3.19 -4.13 17.12
CA ILE A 36 -2.59 -2.82 17.42
C ILE A 36 -2.60 -2.50 18.93
N LEU A 37 -3.66 -2.88 19.64
CA LEU A 37 -3.79 -2.63 21.07
C LEU A 37 -2.87 -3.53 21.93
N LYS A 38 -2.16 -4.50 21.35
CA LYS A 38 -1.11 -5.26 22.06
C LYS A 38 0.22 -4.51 22.13
N SER A 39 0.41 -3.49 21.30
CA SER A 39 1.62 -2.65 21.33
C SER A 39 1.46 -1.52 22.35
N GLU A 40 2.50 -1.32 23.17
CA GLU A 40 2.51 -0.32 24.25
C GLU A 40 2.28 1.11 23.73
N LYS A 41 2.80 1.42 22.52
CA LYS A 41 2.64 2.71 21.87
C LYS A 41 1.17 3.14 21.76
N TYR A 42 0.31 2.23 21.32
CA TYR A 42 -1.11 2.49 21.06
C TYR A 42 -1.99 2.43 22.32
N GLN A 43 -1.43 1.92 23.43
CA GLN A 43 -2.07 1.97 24.73
C GLN A 43 -1.76 3.27 25.50
N SER A 44 -0.72 4.02 25.09
CA SER A 44 -0.30 5.23 25.80
C SER A 44 -1.37 6.33 25.83
N ASP A 45 -1.45 7.06 26.95
CA ASP A 45 -2.37 8.21 27.13
C ASP A 45 -2.15 9.32 26.08
N HIS A 46 -0.93 9.45 25.57
CA HIS A 46 -0.62 10.41 24.52
C HIS A 46 -1.31 10.02 23.20
N TYR A 47 -1.16 8.76 22.78
CA TYR A 47 -1.80 8.26 21.58
C TYR A 47 -3.32 8.23 21.72
N ASP A 48 -3.83 7.75 22.87
CA ASP A 48 -5.27 7.66 23.13
C ASP A 48 -5.98 9.00 22.96
N ARG A 49 -5.42 10.09 23.50
CA ARG A 49 -5.99 11.44 23.33
C ARG A 49 -6.11 11.89 21.88
N LYS A 50 -5.21 11.44 20.99
CA LYS A 50 -5.22 11.82 19.56
C LYS A 50 -6.33 11.09 18.80
N VAL A 51 -6.62 9.85 19.18
CA VAL A 51 -7.57 8.98 18.50
C VAL A 51 -8.83 8.72 19.31
N HIS A 52 -9.05 9.46 20.40
CA HIS A 52 -10.18 9.27 21.31
C HIS A 52 -11.53 9.28 20.59
N SER A 53 -11.69 10.21 19.63
CA SER A 53 -12.88 10.31 18.79
C SER A 53 -13.18 9.04 17.97
N VAL A 54 -12.16 8.26 17.61
CA VAL A 54 -12.34 6.95 16.94
C VAL A 54 -12.96 5.96 17.90
N TYR A 55 -12.45 5.86 19.13
CA TYR A 55 -12.99 4.95 20.14
C TYR A 55 -14.41 5.35 20.57
N GLU A 56 -14.66 6.64 20.82
CA GLU A 56 -16.00 7.14 21.13
C GLU A 56 -17.00 6.84 20.01
N TYR A 57 -16.58 6.98 18.75
CA TYR A 57 -17.40 6.64 17.60
C TYR A 57 -17.76 5.15 17.57
N ILE A 58 -16.75 4.28 17.72
CA ILE A 58 -16.97 2.83 17.72
C ILE A 58 -17.86 2.42 18.90
N GLU A 59 -17.63 2.93 20.10
CA GLU A 59 -18.44 2.64 21.28
C GLU A 59 -19.88 3.14 21.09
N LYS A 60 -20.07 4.31 20.48
CA LYS A 60 -21.41 4.87 20.22
C LYS A 60 -22.26 3.96 19.34
N TYR A 61 -21.70 3.41 18.27
CA TYR A 61 -22.47 2.68 17.24
C TYR A 61 -22.40 1.15 17.38
N TRP A 62 -21.25 0.58 17.75
CA TRP A 62 -21.06 -0.86 17.93
C TRP A 62 -21.12 -1.32 19.38
N LYS A 63 -21.20 -0.40 20.36
CA LYS A 63 -21.22 -0.72 21.80
C LYS A 63 -19.99 -1.53 22.24
N LYS A 64 -18.85 -1.29 21.60
CA LYS A 64 -17.57 -1.89 21.93
C LYS A 64 -16.64 -0.86 22.55
N SER A 65 -16.25 -1.08 23.79
CA SER A 65 -15.20 -0.31 24.46
C SER A 65 -13.82 -0.65 23.87
N LYS A 66 -12.80 0.12 24.25
CA LYS A 66 -11.40 -0.19 23.92
C LYS A 66 -10.97 -1.59 24.41
N GLU A 67 -11.47 -2.01 25.57
CA GLU A 67 -11.21 -3.35 26.11
C GLU A 67 -11.92 -4.44 25.29
N ASP A 68 -13.14 -4.19 24.81
CA ASP A 68 -13.83 -5.11 23.90
C ASP A 68 -13.07 -5.25 22.58
N LEU A 69 -12.54 -4.14 22.05
CA LEU A 69 -11.77 -4.12 20.81
C LEU A 69 -10.43 -4.87 20.91
N LEU A 70 -9.82 -4.91 22.09
CA LEU A 70 -8.62 -5.72 22.34
C LEU A 70 -8.95 -7.23 22.29
N ASN A 71 -10.13 -7.62 22.79
CA ASN A 71 -10.47 -9.02 23.03
C ASN A 71 -11.39 -9.64 21.96
N GLN A 72 -12.06 -8.84 21.14
CA GLN A 72 -13.05 -9.30 20.16
C GLN A 72 -12.74 -8.81 18.74
N PRO A 73 -13.10 -9.57 17.70
CA PRO A 73 -12.94 -9.12 16.32
C PRO A 73 -13.79 -7.87 16.05
N PHE A 74 -13.29 -7.02 15.16
CA PHE A 74 -13.95 -5.81 14.69
C PHE A 74 -13.66 -5.61 13.22
N ASP A 75 -14.70 -5.50 12.40
CA ASP A 75 -14.58 -5.37 10.96
C ASP A 75 -14.32 -3.91 10.57
N LEU A 76 -13.12 -3.63 10.07
CA LEU A 76 -12.80 -2.31 9.56
C LEU A 76 -13.61 -1.94 8.32
N GLU A 77 -14.03 -2.91 7.48
CA GLU A 77 -14.83 -2.63 6.30
C GLU A 77 -16.19 -2.04 6.67
N ASP A 78 -16.85 -2.64 7.65
CA ASP A 78 -18.12 -2.12 8.18
C ASP A 78 -17.94 -0.72 8.77
N CYS A 79 -16.86 -0.49 9.52
CA CYS A 79 -16.62 0.79 10.19
C CYS A 79 -16.37 1.94 9.21
N PHE A 80 -15.46 1.74 8.25
CA PHE A 80 -15.17 2.75 7.22
C PHE A 80 -16.39 2.98 6.31
N THR A 81 -17.12 1.92 5.94
CA THR A 81 -18.34 2.04 5.13
C THR A 81 -19.40 2.86 5.86
N PHE A 82 -19.59 2.63 7.16
CA PHE A 82 -20.58 3.37 7.94
C PHE A 82 -20.17 4.84 8.13
N LEU A 83 -18.90 5.13 8.38
CA LEU A 83 -18.36 6.50 8.41
C LEU A 83 -18.60 7.23 7.09
N GLU A 84 -18.32 6.56 5.97
CA GLU A 84 -18.49 7.10 4.62
C GLU A 84 -19.98 7.40 4.31
N LEU A 85 -20.89 6.49 4.65
CA LEU A 85 -22.33 6.71 4.48
C LEU A 85 -22.83 7.91 5.28
N GLN A 86 -22.44 8.01 6.56
CA GLN A 86 -22.82 9.15 7.39
C GLN A 86 -22.23 10.47 6.87
N TYR A 87 -21.03 10.42 6.31
CA TYR A 87 -20.37 11.60 5.73
C TYR A 87 -21.16 12.10 4.53
N TYR A 88 -21.52 11.22 3.59
CA TYR A 88 -22.34 11.60 2.43
C TYR A 88 -23.73 12.12 2.82
N GLU A 89 -24.35 11.53 3.85
CA GLU A 89 -25.62 12.04 4.37
C GLU A 89 -25.47 13.45 4.96
N ALA A 90 -24.37 13.71 5.68
CA ALA A 90 -24.09 15.03 6.24
C ALA A 90 -23.86 16.07 5.13
N GLU A 91 -23.05 15.75 4.12
CA GLU A 91 -22.82 16.62 2.96
C GLU A 91 -24.12 16.93 2.21
N LYS A 92 -24.91 15.90 1.90
CA LYS A 92 -26.19 16.06 1.20
C LYS A 92 -27.19 16.94 1.96
N ASN A 93 -27.15 16.88 3.29
CA ASN A 93 -28.00 17.68 4.15
C ASN A 93 -27.42 19.07 4.48
N GLY A 94 -26.24 19.42 3.97
CA GLY A 94 -25.56 20.68 4.26
C GLY A 94 -25.11 20.82 5.72
N ASN A 95 -24.84 19.70 6.41
CA ASN A 95 -24.36 19.70 7.79
C ASN A 95 -22.83 19.64 7.84
N ASP A 96 -22.21 20.78 7.54
CA ASP A 96 -20.74 20.92 7.43
C ASP A 96 -20.01 20.51 8.71
N THR A 97 -20.57 20.84 9.88
CA THR A 97 -20.00 20.46 11.19
C THR A 97 -19.91 18.94 11.33
N LYS A 98 -20.98 18.22 10.96
CA LYS A 98 -20.99 16.76 11.05
C LYS A 98 -20.09 16.12 10.00
N ALA A 99 -20.07 16.66 8.79
CA ALA A 99 -19.17 16.21 7.73
C ALA A 99 -17.70 16.35 8.16
N ALA A 100 -17.31 17.49 8.74
CA ALA A 100 -15.96 17.72 9.24
C ALA A 100 -15.57 16.78 10.41
N GLU A 101 -16.50 16.53 11.34
CA GLU A 101 -16.30 15.57 12.44
C GLU A 101 -16.03 14.15 11.90
N LEU A 102 -16.85 13.69 10.96
CA LEU A 102 -16.73 12.34 10.36
C LEU A 102 -15.46 12.20 9.52
N ALA A 103 -15.12 13.23 8.74
CA ALA A 103 -13.88 13.28 7.98
C ALA A 103 -12.66 13.19 8.91
N THR A 104 -12.70 13.88 10.05
CA THR A 104 -11.64 13.81 11.06
C THR A 104 -11.52 12.41 11.65
N ILE A 105 -12.62 11.79 12.07
CA ILE A 105 -12.62 10.42 12.62
C ILE A 105 -12.07 9.41 11.59
N SER A 106 -12.54 9.50 10.35
CA SER A 106 -12.08 8.66 9.24
C SER A 106 -10.58 8.84 8.98
N PHE A 107 -10.10 10.09 8.94
CA PHE A 107 -8.69 10.39 8.79
C PHE A 107 -7.85 9.80 9.94
N ARG A 108 -8.29 9.98 11.19
CA ARG A 108 -7.59 9.45 12.37
C ARG A 108 -7.48 7.92 12.30
N LEU A 109 -8.57 7.22 12.00
CA LEU A 109 -8.58 5.76 11.85
C LEU A 109 -7.70 5.29 10.68
N LYS A 110 -7.76 5.98 9.53
CA LYS A 110 -6.88 5.70 8.38
C LYS A 110 -5.41 5.85 8.74
N THR A 111 -5.05 6.92 9.45
CA THR A 111 -3.68 7.16 9.90
C THR A 111 -3.23 6.12 10.93
N MET A 112 -4.11 5.67 11.84
CA MET A 112 -3.79 4.55 12.74
C MET A 112 -3.43 3.29 11.95
N LEU A 113 -4.20 2.97 10.91
CA LEU A 113 -3.96 1.80 10.06
C LEU A 113 -2.64 1.93 9.29
N ALA A 114 -2.41 3.08 8.66
CA ALA A 114 -1.20 3.37 7.90
C ALA A 114 0.05 3.32 8.77
N GLU A 115 0.03 4.00 9.92
CA GLU A 115 1.11 4.01 10.89
C GLU A 115 1.45 2.60 11.35
N PHE A 116 0.47 1.83 11.79
CA PHE A 116 0.74 0.48 12.30
C PHE A 116 1.26 -0.48 11.23
N LEU A 117 0.73 -0.41 10.01
CA LEU A 117 1.24 -1.25 8.92
C LEU A 117 2.68 -0.87 8.52
N SER A 118 3.03 0.41 8.56
CA SER A 118 4.39 0.87 8.23
C SER A 118 5.46 0.34 9.18
N GLU A 119 5.10 0.09 10.45
CA GLU A 119 6.03 -0.47 11.45
C GLU A 119 6.55 -1.86 11.05
N PHE A 120 5.82 -2.57 10.19
CA PHE A 120 6.21 -3.91 9.75
C PHE A 120 7.21 -3.94 8.58
N GLU A 121 7.41 -2.82 7.87
CA GLU A 121 8.24 -2.77 6.66
C GLU A 121 9.68 -3.23 6.93
N ILE A 122 10.27 -2.81 8.05
CA ILE A 122 11.65 -3.17 8.43
C ILE A 122 11.85 -4.69 8.57
N PHE A 123 10.80 -5.42 8.94
CA PHE A 123 10.85 -6.87 9.12
C PHE A 123 10.80 -7.64 7.78
N GLY A 124 10.52 -6.94 6.67
CA GLY A 124 10.67 -7.49 5.33
C GLY A 124 12.10 -7.97 5.04
N HIS A 125 13.11 -7.28 5.58
CA HIS A 125 14.52 -7.66 5.43
C HIS A 125 14.98 -8.77 6.38
N THR A 126 14.35 -8.90 7.55
CA THR A 126 14.82 -9.81 8.61
C THR A 126 14.24 -11.22 8.50
N SER A 127 13.14 -11.39 7.74
CA SER A 127 12.53 -12.70 7.51
C SER A 127 13.26 -13.48 6.41
N ASP A 128 13.90 -14.59 6.77
CA ASP A 128 14.52 -15.52 5.80
C ASP A 128 13.52 -15.99 4.74
N LEU A 129 12.27 -16.21 5.15
CA LEU A 129 11.20 -16.63 4.25
C LEU A 129 10.89 -15.57 3.19
N LEU A 130 10.80 -14.30 3.58
CA LEU A 130 10.62 -13.21 2.64
C LEU A 130 11.84 -12.97 1.78
N ARG A 131 13.05 -13.15 2.30
CA ARG A 131 14.28 -13.06 1.50
C ARG A 131 14.29 -14.12 0.39
N GLU A 132 13.91 -15.36 0.69
CA GLU A 132 13.79 -16.40 -0.33
C GLU A 132 12.68 -16.09 -1.34
N PHE A 133 11.52 -15.59 -0.89
CA PHE A 133 10.46 -15.14 -1.79
C PHE A 133 10.92 -13.99 -2.69
N GLY A 134 11.59 -12.97 -2.13
CA GLY A 134 12.15 -11.85 -2.87
C GLY A 134 13.17 -12.30 -3.92
N LYS A 135 14.02 -13.29 -3.60
CA LYS A 135 14.95 -13.89 -4.58
C LYS A 135 14.22 -14.59 -5.71
N GLN A 136 13.13 -15.32 -5.41
CA GLN A 136 12.31 -15.93 -6.44
C GLN A 136 11.68 -14.88 -7.35
N ILE A 137 11.05 -13.85 -6.79
CA ILE A 137 10.44 -12.76 -7.54
C ILE A 137 11.48 -12.00 -8.38
N TYR A 138 12.63 -11.65 -7.82
CA TYR A 138 13.68 -10.92 -8.53
C TYR A 138 14.31 -11.74 -9.67
N LYS A 139 14.33 -13.08 -9.51
CA LYS A 139 14.79 -14.01 -10.55
C LYS A 139 13.75 -14.18 -11.67
N GLU A 140 12.49 -14.39 -11.30
CA GLU A 140 11.39 -14.65 -12.25
C GLU A 140 10.93 -13.37 -12.97
N LYS A 141 11.03 -12.22 -12.30
CA LYS A 141 10.55 -10.90 -12.77
C LYS A 141 9.09 -10.95 -13.25
N PRO A 142 8.15 -11.46 -12.44
CA PRO A 142 6.76 -11.61 -12.85
C PRO A 142 6.00 -10.28 -12.77
N THR A 143 4.79 -10.25 -13.33
CA THR A 143 3.82 -9.20 -12.99
C THR A 143 3.25 -9.49 -11.60
N ILE A 144 3.20 -8.48 -10.74
CA ILE A 144 2.66 -8.60 -9.40
C ILE A 144 1.48 -7.65 -9.25
N ILE A 145 0.33 -8.20 -8.88
CA ILE A 145 -0.87 -7.47 -8.51
C ILE A 145 -1.02 -7.62 -7.00
N THR A 146 -1.16 -6.51 -6.27
CA THR A 146 -1.32 -6.55 -4.83
C THR A 146 -2.41 -5.60 -4.36
N PHE A 147 -3.12 -6.04 -3.32
CA PHE A 147 -4.13 -5.26 -2.62
C PHE A 147 -3.60 -4.71 -1.28
N ASN A 148 -2.32 -4.96 -0.99
CA ASN A 148 -1.67 -4.55 0.26
C ASN A 148 -1.11 -3.13 0.13
N TYR A 149 -1.32 -2.33 1.17
CA TYR A 149 -0.81 -0.95 1.22
C TYR A 149 0.66 -0.87 1.58
N ASP A 150 1.14 -1.75 2.47
CA ASP A 150 2.52 -1.77 2.96
C ASP A 150 3.53 -2.12 1.86
N CYS A 151 4.80 -1.87 2.15
CA CYS A 151 5.89 -2.06 1.20
C CYS A 151 6.77 -3.29 1.52
N ILE A 152 6.24 -4.28 2.24
CA ILE A 152 7.01 -5.47 2.68
C ILE A 152 7.56 -6.24 1.47
N LEU A 153 6.80 -6.32 0.38
CA LEU A 153 7.22 -6.97 -0.86
C LEU A 153 8.41 -6.24 -1.51
N GLU A 154 8.32 -4.92 -1.62
CA GLU A 154 9.36 -4.07 -2.21
C GLU A 154 10.66 -4.22 -1.44
N THR A 155 10.59 -4.15 -0.12
CA THR A 155 11.69 -4.42 0.80
C THR A 155 12.32 -5.80 0.57
N ALA A 156 11.51 -6.83 0.35
CA ALA A 156 12.01 -8.18 0.04
C ALA A 156 12.73 -8.24 -1.32
N ILE A 157 12.23 -7.53 -2.34
CA ILE A 157 12.84 -7.44 -3.67
C ILE A 157 14.17 -6.65 -3.62
N GLU A 158 14.20 -5.53 -2.90
CA GLU A 158 15.39 -4.72 -2.68
C GLU A 158 16.50 -5.55 -2.04
N SER A 159 16.17 -6.26 -0.95
CA SER A 159 17.07 -7.20 -0.27
C SER A 159 17.62 -8.25 -1.23
N ALA A 160 16.76 -8.83 -2.07
CA ALA A 160 17.14 -9.85 -3.04
C ALA A 160 18.06 -9.29 -4.14
N SER A 161 17.85 -8.04 -4.53
CA SER A 161 18.65 -7.37 -5.56
C SER A 161 20.08 -7.05 -5.13
N GLN A 162 20.41 -7.19 -3.84
CA GLN A 162 21.68 -6.81 -3.23
C GLN A 162 21.96 -5.30 -3.25
N VAL A 163 22.89 -4.89 -2.38
CA VAL A 163 23.36 -3.50 -2.29
C VAL A 163 24.11 -3.12 -3.56
N ARG A 164 23.91 -1.87 -4.02
CA ARG A 164 24.64 -1.30 -5.13
C ARG A 164 26.08 -1.00 -4.70
N GLY A 165 27.06 -1.53 -5.43
CA GLY A 165 28.49 -1.35 -5.10
C GLY A 165 29.07 -0.01 -5.55
N GLU A 166 28.45 0.62 -6.55
CA GLU A 166 28.86 1.92 -7.10
C GLU A 166 28.09 3.04 -6.42
N ILE A 167 28.81 4.00 -5.84
CA ILE A 167 28.25 5.22 -5.24
C ILE A 167 28.59 6.43 -6.12
N PRO A 168 27.72 7.45 -6.19
CA PRO A 168 28.00 8.69 -6.91
C PRO A 168 29.23 9.41 -6.33
N ASP A 169 30.03 10.04 -7.20
CA ASP A 169 31.22 10.78 -6.78
C ASP A 169 30.85 11.96 -5.86
N SER A 170 29.67 12.54 -6.06
CA SER A 170 29.10 13.57 -5.19
C SER A 170 29.01 13.17 -3.72
N PHE A 171 28.91 11.88 -3.39
CA PHE A 171 28.82 11.40 -2.00
C PHE A 171 30.18 11.42 -1.29
N LEU A 172 31.29 11.49 -2.03
CA LEU A 172 32.65 11.55 -1.47
C LEU A 172 33.08 12.99 -1.12
N GLY A 173 32.29 13.99 -1.51
CA GLY A 173 32.55 15.41 -1.31
C GLY A 173 31.82 16.04 -0.12
N ALA A 174 31.98 17.35 0.06
CA ALA A 174 31.17 18.11 1.01
C ALA A 174 29.71 18.19 0.49
N PRO A 175 28.69 18.08 1.37
CA PRO A 175 27.30 18.15 0.95
C PRO A 175 27.00 19.46 0.22
N ASN A 176 26.20 19.36 -0.85
CA ASN A 176 25.91 20.49 -1.72
C ASN A 176 25.13 21.57 -0.94
N VAL A 177 25.68 22.78 -0.87
CA VAL A 177 25.19 23.85 0.02
C VAL A 177 23.86 24.44 -0.45
N ASN A 178 23.53 24.28 -1.74
CA ASN A 178 22.33 24.86 -2.35
C ASN A 178 21.14 23.88 -2.46
N GLY A 179 21.29 22.63 -2.02
CA GLY A 179 20.23 21.61 -2.14
C GLY A 179 20.05 21.04 -3.56
N ASP A 180 20.83 21.50 -4.54
CA ASP A 180 20.83 20.93 -5.90
C ASP A 180 21.31 19.48 -5.88
N VAL A 181 20.51 18.59 -6.48
CA VAL A 181 20.85 17.17 -6.69
C VAL A 181 21.62 17.04 -8.00
N PRO A 182 22.88 16.57 -8.02
CA PRO A 182 23.59 16.20 -9.24
C PRO A 182 22.87 15.14 -10.09
N ASP A 183 22.98 15.21 -11.41
CA ASP A 183 22.29 14.27 -12.31
C ASP A 183 22.72 12.80 -12.11
N GLU A 184 23.99 12.55 -11.72
CA GLU A 184 24.52 11.22 -11.40
C GLU A 184 23.85 10.56 -10.18
N GLU A 185 23.19 11.34 -9.31
CA GLU A 185 22.46 10.82 -8.16
C GLU A 185 21.04 10.38 -8.52
N LEU A 186 20.47 10.89 -9.62
CA LEU A 186 19.10 10.57 -10.03
C LEU A 186 18.87 9.07 -10.25
N PRO A 187 19.77 8.29 -10.88
CA PRO A 187 19.59 6.86 -11.02
C PRO A 187 20.09 6.06 -9.82
N TYR A 188 20.68 6.70 -8.81
CA TYR A 188 21.21 6.00 -7.66
C TYR A 188 20.09 5.46 -6.76
N SER A 189 20.31 4.25 -6.27
CA SER A 189 19.55 3.62 -5.20
C SER A 189 20.53 2.75 -4.41
N HIS A 190 20.32 2.62 -3.10
CA HIS A 190 21.10 1.71 -2.26
C HIS A 190 21.06 0.25 -2.71
N HIS A 191 20.00 -0.13 -3.42
CA HIS A 191 19.81 -1.48 -3.94
C HIS A 191 19.88 -1.47 -5.47
N ASN A 192 20.23 -2.60 -6.09
CA ASN A 192 20.26 -2.71 -7.54
C ASN A 192 18.85 -2.64 -8.18
N TRP A 193 17.81 -2.93 -7.39
CA TRP A 193 16.43 -2.64 -7.76
C TRP A 193 15.99 -1.30 -7.16
N ASN A 194 15.58 -0.37 -8.03
CA ASN A 194 15.20 0.99 -7.66
C ASN A 194 13.66 1.10 -7.59
N ARG A 195 13.12 1.27 -6.38
CA ARG A 195 11.68 1.27 -6.08
C ARG A 195 10.80 2.15 -6.99
N PRO A 196 11.14 3.43 -7.28
CA PRO A 196 10.33 4.30 -8.15
C PRO A 196 10.18 3.79 -9.59
N LEU A 197 11.03 2.85 -10.03
CA LEU A 197 10.98 2.22 -11.35
C LEU A 197 10.14 0.93 -11.37
N GLY A 198 9.83 0.35 -10.20
CA GLY A 198 9.13 -0.92 -10.04
C GLY A 198 7.60 -0.84 -10.10
N TYR A 199 7.04 0.34 -9.82
CA TYR A 199 5.59 0.53 -9.85
C TYR A 199 5.04 0.62 -11.29
N GLY A 200 3.75 0.30 -11.43
CA GLY A 200 2.98 0.46 -12.67
C GLY A 200 2.62 1.91 -13.04
N ILE A 201 3.13 2.88 -12.30
CA ILE A 201 2.86 4.32 -12.47
C ILE A 201 4.16 5.11 -12.41
N LYS A 202 4.10 6.36 -12.87
CA LYS A 202 5.13 7.37 -12.65
C LYS A 202 4.62 8.37 -11.63
N PHE A 203 5.51 8.83 -10.77
CA PHE A 203 5.23 9.86 -9.76
C PHE A 203 5.60 11.24 -10.29
N ASP A 204 4.90 12.27 -9.84
CA ASP A 204 5.18 13.67 -10.17
C ASP A 204 6.32 14.23 -9.33
N GLU A 205 6.56 13.64 -8.16
CA GLU A 205 7.66 13.96 -7.26
C GLU A 205 8.15 12.71 -6.52
N ILE A 206 9.46 12.56 -6.37
CA ILE A 206 10.10 11.34 -5.88
C ILE A 206 11.14 11.67 -4.82
N GLN A 207 11.05 11.02 -3.67
CA GLN A 207 12.14 10.93 -2.71
C GLN A 207 13.22 9.97 -3.22
N LEU A 208 14.46 10.47 -3.32
CA LEU A 208 15.59 9.65 -3.75
C LEU A 208 15.93 8.56 -2.72
N GLN A 209 16.21 7.35 -3.21
CA GLN A 209 16.44 6.14 -2.41
C GLN A 209 17.91 6.04 -1.93
N ARG A 210 18.37 7.08 -1.21
CA ARG A 210 19.75 7.25 -0.73
C ARG A 210 19.82 7.56 0.76
N ALA A 211 21.01 7.52 1.34
CA ALA A 211 21.24 7.83 2.74
C ALA A 211 21.43 9.34 2.92
N GLY A 212 21.10 9.84 4.11
CA GLY A 212 21.24 11.25 4.46
C GLY A 212 19.89 11.96 4.56
N LEU A 213 19.89 13.25 4.25
CA LEU A 213 18.68 14.06 4.28
C LEU A 213 17.73 13.65 3.14
N SER A 214 16.45 13.48 3.48
CA SER A 214 15.39 13.25 2.49
C SER A 214 15.46 14.33 1.42
N THR A 215 15.59 13.90 0.17
CA THR A 215 15.71 14.80 -0.98
C THR A 215 14.67 14.43 -2.01
N TYR A 216 13.93 15.43 -2.47
CA TYR A 216 12.84 15.27 -3.41
C TYR A 216 13.23 15.86 -4.77
N VAL A 217 12.85 15.18 -5.84
CA VAL A 217 13.07 15.63 -7.21
C VAL A 217 11.78 15.54 -8.01
N GLU A 218 11.61 16.44 -8.97
CA GLU A 218 10.52 16.36 -9.93
C GLU A 218 10.58 15.05 -10.73
N GLY A 219 9.45 14.37 -10.84
CA GLY A 219 9.31 13.10 -11.53
C GLY A 219 9.72 13.18 -13.00
N HIS A 220 9.36 14.27 -13.68
CA HIS A 220 9.79 14.50 -15.07
C HIS A 220 11.33 14.46 -15.19
N ARG A 221 12.04 15.11 -14.26
CA ARG A 221 13.51 15.10 -14.23
C ARG A 221 14.05 13.70 -13.97
N PHE A 222 13.50 13.01 -12.97
CA PHE A 222 13.92 11.65 -12.61
C PHE A 222 13.71 10.65 -13.77
N TYR A 223 12.52 10.61 -14.37
CA TYR A 223 12.18 9.65 -15.44
C TYR A 223 12.73 10.00 -16.82
N SER A 224 13.23 11.22 -17.02
CA SER A 224 13.92 11.60 -18.26
C SER A 224 15.39 11.19 -18.27
N HIS A 225 15.94 10.80 -17.11
CA HIS A 225 17.32 10.33 -17.02
C HIS A 225 17.49 9.00 -17.79
N PRO A 226 18.52 8.83 -18.64
CA PRO A 226 18.69 7.64 -19.50
C PRO A 226 18.73 6.30 -18.75
N GLU A 227 19.21 6.30 -17.51
CA GLU A 227 19.28 5.10 -16.67
C GLU A 227 17.98 4.79 -15.90
N ASN A 228 17.05 5.76 -15.80
CA ASN A 228 15.80 5.62 -15.04
C ASN A 228 14.65 5.11 -15.91
N ASN A 229 14.87 3.95 -16.53
CA ASN A 229 13.83 3.27 -17.28
C ASN A 229 12.96 2.43 -16.35
N PRO A 230 11.63 2.65 -16.30
CA PRO A 230 10.74 1.81 -15.52
C PRO A 230 10.90 0.33 -15.91
N TYR A 231 10.93 -0.57 -14.94
CA TYR A 231 11.17 -1.99 -15.20
C TYR A 231 10.05 -2.59 -16.07
N ASN A 232 10.38 -3.58 -16.91
CA ASN A 232 9.40 -4.28 -17.75
C ASN A 232 8.41 -5.14 -16.93
N TRP A 233 8.80 -5.51 -15.71
CA TRP A 233 7.97 -6.22 -14.75
C TRP A 233 7.52 -5.25 -13.67
N LYS A 234 6.25 -5.32 -13.28
CA LYS A 234 5.57 -4.26 -12.51
C LYS A 234 4.93 -4.78 -11.24
N ILE A 235 4.94 -3.92 -10.22
CA ILE A 235 4.09 -4.02 -9.05
C ILE A 235 2.88 -3.10 -9.24
N LEU A 236 1.70 -3.70 -9.34
CA LEU A 236 0.41 -3.04 -9.50
C LEU A 236 -0.33 -3.04 -8.17
N LYS A 237 -0.23 -1.94 -7.43
CA LYS A 237 -0.94 -1.74 -6.15
C LYS A 237 -2.34 -1.19 -6.39
N LEU A 238 -3.34 -2.07 -6.44
CA LEU A 238 -4.70 -1.71 -6.88
C LEU A 238 -5.50 -0.90 -5.85
N HIS A 239 -5.11 -0.95 -4.58
CA HIS A 239 -5.70 -0.16 -3.50
C HIS A 239 -4.75 0.96 -3.00
N GLY A 240 -3.68 1.25 -3.74
CA GLY A 240 -2.73 2.29 -3.37
C GLY A 240 -1.65 1.80 -2.41
N SER A 241 -0.89 2.73 -1.82
CA SER A 241 0.31 2.41 -1.05
C SER A 241 0.56 3.36 0.11
N LEU A 242 1.26 2.89 1.14
CA LEU A 242 1.69 3.70 2.29
C LEU A 242 2.84 4.66 1.99
N ASN A 243 3.49 4.49 0.84
CA ASN A 243 4.54 5.38 0.34
C ASN A 243 4.06 6.27 -0.82
N TRP A 244 2.77 6.24 -1.17
CA TRP A 244 2.18 7.10 -2.19
C TRP A 244 1.35 8.17 -1.51
N PHE A 245 1.59 9.43 -1.83
CA PHE A 245 0.95 10.56 -1.16
C PHE A 245 0.42 11.60 -2.15
N ARG A 246 -0.52 12.40 -1.66
CA ARG A 246 -0.97 13.65 -2.30
C ARG A 246 -0.90 14.79 -1.30
N TYR A 247 -0.67 16.00 -1.79
CA TYR A 247 -0.79 17.19 -0.95
C TYR A 247 -2.23 17.45 -0.56
N LEU A 248 -2.44 17.85 0.69
CA LEU A 248 -3.64 18.52 1.14
C LEU A 248 -3.41 20.03 1.12
N PRO A 249 -4.44 20.85 0.86
CA PRO A 249 -4.35 22.31 0.94
C PRO A 249 -4.37 22.79 2.40
N ILE A 250 -3.60 22.13 3.27
CA ILE A 250 -3.58 22.34 4.72
C ILE A 250 -2.12 22.46 5.17
N ARG A 251 -1.81 23.52 5.90
CA ARG A 251 -0.52 23.73 6.55
C ARG A 251 -0.54 23.17 7.97
N LYS A 252 0.55 22.53 8.39
CA LYS A 252 0.73 22.03 9.75
C LYS A 252 0.97 23.15 10.76
N ASP A 253 1.81 24.13 10.40
CA ASP A 253 2.21 25.21 11.31
C ASP A 253 1.52 26.55 10.99
N LEU A 254 0.92 27.15 12.02
CA LEU A 254 0.20 28.44 11.93
C LEU A 254 1.15 29.65 11.89
N LEU A 255 2.46 29.46 12.09
CA LEU A 255 3.44 30.55 12.05
C LEU A 255 3.61 31.17 10.65
N PHE A 256 3.08 30.51 9.62
CA PHE A 256 3.00 31.04 8.25
C PHE A 256 1.66 31.72 7.93
N LEU A 257 0.81 31.98 8.93
CA LEU A 257 -0.36 32.87 8.81
C LEU A 257 0.10 34.27 8.34
N GLY A 258 0.20 34.46 7.04
CA GLY A 258 0.73 35.67 6.42
C GLY A 258 1.45 35.46 5.07
N LYS A 259 1.85 34.22 4.73
CA LYS A 259 2.25 33.88 3.36
C LYS A 259 1.01 33.40 2.59
N GLU A 260 0.58 34.16 1.58
CA GLU A 260 -0.52 33.81 0.65
C GLU A 260 -0.16 32.68 -0.32
N GLU A 261 0.83 31.86 0.00
CA GLU A 261 1.33 30.83 -0.90
C GLU A 261 0.41 29.61 -0.79
N GLN A 262 -0.55 29.54 -1.70
CA GLN A 262 -1.44 28.39 -1.87
C GLN A 262 -0.82 27.40 -2.87
N LEU A 263 -0.98 26.10 -2.62
CA LEU A 263 -0.67 25.09 -3.61
C LEU A 263 -1.53 25.32 -4.85
N SER A 264 -0.92 25.18 -6.03
CA SER A 264 -1.68 25.21 -7.28
C SER A 264 -2.65 24.02 -7.37
N PRO A 265 -3.77 24.15 -8.09
CA PRO A 265 -4.67 23.04 -8.36
C PRO A 265 -3.99 21.84 -9.04
N GLU A 266 -2.91 22.07 -9.78
CA GLU A 266 -2.08 21.04 -10.39
C GLU A 266 -1.28 20.30 -9.32
N LYS A 267 -0.62 21.02 -8.40
CA LYS A 267 0.20 20.43 -7.33
C LYS A 267 -0.63 19.56 -6.36
N LEU A 268 -1.90 19.88 -6.18
CA LEU A 268 -2.84 19.05 -5.39
C LEU A 268 -3.20 17.71 -6.06
N LYS A 269 -2.91 17.56 -7.36
CA LYS A 269 -3.10 16.31 -8.12
C LYS A 269 -1.82 15.50 -8.24
N ASP A 270 -0.68 16.05 -7.85
CA ASP A 270 0.60 15.36 -7.87
C ASP A 270 0.53 14.09 -7.02
N VAL A 271 1.07 13.02 -7.57
CA VAL A 271 1.28 11.75 -6.88
C VAL A 271 2.74 11.67 -6.49
N ILE A 272 3.00 11.67 -5.20
CA ILE A 272 4.34 11.78 -4.63
C ILE A 272 4.75 10.42 -4.07
N LEU A 273 5.98 10.00 -4.36
CA LEU A 273 6.59 8.82 -3.76
C LEU A 273 7.54 9.23 -2.64
N ILE A 274 7.19 8.92 -1.39
CA ILE A 274 8.03 9.19 -0.22
C ILE A 274 8.00 8.02 0.77
N ASP A 275 9.05 7.91 1.57
CA ASP A 275 9.06 7.01 2.72
C ASP A 275 8.11 7.58 3.79
N GLY A 276 7.04 6.86 4.10
CA GLY A 276 6.02 7.32 5.04
C GLY A 276 6.57 7.40 6.45
N HIS A 277 6.82 8.62 6.95
CA HIS A 277 7.19 8.85 8.34
C HIS A 277 5.95 9.11 9.19
N TRP A 278 5.53 8.08 9.93
CA TRP A 278 4.34 8.12 10.78
C TRP A 278 4.73 8.27 12.25
N TRP A 279 4.11 9.21 12.97
CA TRP A 279 4.45 9.44 14.37
C TRP A 279 3.24 9.86 15.21
N PHE A 280 2.75 8.94 16.06
CA PHE A 280 1.69 9.21 17.05
C PHE A 280 0.43 9.82 16.44
N ASN A 281 0.01 9.28 15.30
CA ASN A 281 -1.14 9.74 14.53
C ASN A 281 -1.03 11.20 14.05
N GLU A 282 0.17 11.78 14.05
CA GLU A 282 0.43 13.06 13.38
C GLU A 282 0.46 12.84 11.86
N PRO A 283 -0.19 13.72 11.09
CA PRO A 283 -0.11 13.65 9.65
C PRO A 283 1.32 13.91 9.19
N PRO A 284 1.83 13.15 8.20
CA PRO A 284 3.09 13.48 7.55
C PRO A 284 2.96 14.80 6.78
N ASP A 285 4.08 15.49 6.61
CA ASP A 285 4.15 16.76 5.90
C ASP A 285 5.45 16.90 5.10
N ILE A 286 5.41 17.72 4.04
CA ILE A 286 6.56 18.16 3.25
C ILE A 286 6.52 19.68 3.22
N ASP A 287 7.60 20.32 3.70
CA ASP A 287 7.69 21.77 3.83
C ASP A 287 6.43 22.37 4.50
N ASP A 288 5.96 21.77 5.59
CA ASP A 288 4.74 22.12 6.35
C ASP A 288 3.40 21.91 5.62
N TRP A 289 3.39 21.42 4.38
CA TRP A 289 2.15 20.97 3.73
C TRP A 289 1.82 19.55 4.18
N ILE A 290 0.63 19.38 4.74
CA ILE A 290 0.13 18.05 5.09
C ILE A 290 -0.01 17.23 3.81
N ILE A 291 0.43 15.98 3.88
CA ILE A 291 0.24 15.00 2.82
C ILE A 291 -0.61 13.84 3.32
N ASP A 292 -1.41 13.29 2.41
CA ASP A 292 -2.37 12.22 2.70
C ASP A 292 -1.97 10.95 1.92
N PRO A 293 -1.88 9.78 2.58
CA PRO A 293 -1.58 8.54 1.88
C PRO A 293 -2.69 8.22 0.88
N LEU A 294 -2.28 7.89 -0.33
CA LEU A 294 -3.15 7.42 -1.41
C LEU A 294 -3.45 5.93 -1.19
N ILE A 295 -4.45 5.67 -0.35
CA ILE A 295 -4.99 4.34 -0.09
C ILE A 295 -6.51 4.30 -0.26
N ILE A 296 -7.00 3.23 -0.87
CA ILE A 296 -8.44 2.89 -0.90
C ILE A 296 -8.73 2.09 0.36
N THR A 297 -9.15 2.75 1.43
CA THR A 297 -9.56 2.08 2.68
C THR A 297 -10.56 0.95 2.42
N PRO A 298 -10.62 -0.08 3.27
CA PRO A 298 -11.62 -1.14 3.12
C PRO A 298 -13.01 -0.54 3.31
N THR A 299 -13.67 -0.14 2.23
CA THR A 299 -15.06 0.30 2.20
C THR A 299 -15.84 -0.55 1.21
N LEU A 300 -17.15 -0.64 1.38
CA LEU A 300 -18.01 -1.31 0.43
C LEU A 300 -18.04 -0.57 -0.92
N TYR A 301 -18.17 0.76 -0.88
CA TYR A 301 -18.28 1.62 -2.07
C TYR A 301 -16.91 2.17 -2.46
N LYS A 302 -16.31 1.56 -3.48
CA LYS A 302 -14.96 1.91 -3.96
C LYS A 302 -14.97 2.69 -5.28
N GLU A 303 -16.16 2.91 -5.86
CA GLU A 303 -16.34 3.43 -7.21
C GLU A 303 -15.71 4.81 -7.41
N ARG A 304 -15.79 5.69 -6.40
CA ARG A 304 -15.19 7.03 -6.47
C ARG A 304 -13.67 6.99 -6.65
N PHE A 305 -13.00 6.02 -6.05
CA PHE A 305 -11.55 5.90 -6.12
C PHE A 305 -11.12 5.36 -7.48
N TYR A 306 -11.87 4.41 -8.05
CA TYR A 306 -11.56 3.85 -9.37
C TYR A 306 -11.80 4.83 -10.53
N GLN A 307 -12.50 5.94 -10.29
CA GLN A 307 -12.64 7.04 -11.24
C GLN A 307 -11.43 7.97 -11.24
N GLU A 308 -10.59 7.95 -10.21
CA GLU A 308 -9.32 8.66 -10.23
C GLU A 308 -8.41 8.02 -11.28
N ARG A 309 -7.82 8.86 -12.15
CA ARG A 309 -6.99 8.42 -13.29
C ARG A 309 -5.92 7.41 -12.88
N LEU A 310 -5.25 7.67 -11.75
CA LEU A 310 -4.23 6.80 -11.16
C LEU A 310 -4.69 5.34 -11.04
N PHE A 311 -5.83 5.13 -10.37
CA PHE A 311 -6.35 3.79 -10.12
C PHE A 311 -6.94 3.19 -11.38
N SER A 312 -7.65 3.98 -12.20
CA SER A 312 -8.17 3.48 -13.48
C SER A 312 -7.05 2.89 -14.37
N ASP A 313 -5.91 3.59 -14.48
CA ASP A 313 -4.76 3.13 -15.26
C ASP A 313 -4.13 1.85 -14.67
N LEU A 314 -4.00 1.76 -13.34
CA LEU A 314 -3.49 0.57 -12.65
C LEU A 314 -4.39 -0.66 -12.83
N TRP A 315 -5.71 -0.49 -12.71
CA TRP A 315 -6.68 -1.56 -12.88
C TRP A 315 -6.74 -2.04 -14.34
N ASN A 316 -6.63 -1.13 -15.31
CA ASN A 316 -6.53 -1.48 -16.72
C ASN A 316 -5.24 -2.27 -17.01
N GLN A 317 -4.09 -1.86 -16.47
CA GLN A 317 -2.85 -2.63 -16.59
C GLN A 317 -2.99 -4.04 -15.99
N ALA A 318 -3.58 -4.17 -14.80
CA ALA A 318 -3.80 -5.45 -14.17
C ALA A 318 -4.67 -6.38 -15.04
N LYS A 319 -5.74 -5.84 -15.64
CA LYS A 319 -6.59 -6.58 -16.58
C LYS A 319 -5.79 -7.09 -17.77
N LEU A 320 -5.01 -6.23 -18.42
CA LEU A 320 -4.20 -6.59 -19.59
C LEU A 320 -3.17 -7.70 -19.31
N HIS A 321 -2.57 -7.71 -18.12
CA HIS A 321 -1.65 -8.76 -17.70
C HIS A 321 -2.39 -10.07 -17.36
N LEU A 322 -3.55 -9.99 -16.71
CA LEU A 322 -4.39 -11.15 -16.41
C LEU A 322 -4.96 -11.81 -17.69
N GLU A 323 -5.27 -11.03 -18.73
CA GLU A 323 -5.72 -11.53 -20.05
C GLU A 323 -4.64 -12.38 -20.76
N LYS A 324 -3.35 -12.15 -20.44
CA LYS A 324 -2.20 -12.90 -20.99
C LYS A 324 -1.64 -13.95 -20.02
N CYS A 325 -2.23 -14.06 -18.84
CA CYS A 325 -1.73 -14.88 -17.75
C CYS A 325 -1.89 -16.38 -18.07
N ALA A 326 -0.77 -17.10 -18.13
CA ALA A 326 -0.79 -18.55 -18.23
C ALA A 326 -0.65 -19.23 -16.86
N ARG A 327 0.01 -18.57 -15.90
CA ARG A 327 0.23 -19.10 -14.55
C ARG A 327 -0.16 -18.05 -13.51
N LEU A 328 -1.18 -18.37 -12.71
CA LEU A 328 -1.67 -17.49 -11.66
C LEU A 328 -1.28 -18.06 -10.30
N ILE A 329 -0.58 -17.26 -9.49
CA ILE A 329 -0.25 -17.59 -8.11
C ILE A 329 -0.99 -16.61 -7.20
N VAL A 330 -1.90 -17.13 -6.37
CA VAL A 330 -2.69 -16.32 -5.43
C VAL A 330 -2.21 -16.56 -4.01
N ILE A 331 -1.82 -15.51 -3.29
CA ILE A 331 -1.27 -15.62 -1.93
C ILE A 331 -2.04 -14.70 -0.97
N GLY A 332 -2.80 -15.31 -0.06
CA GLY A 332 -3.41 -14.63 1.08
C GLY A 332 -4.45 -13.56 0.75
N TYR A 333 -5.09 -13.61 -0.42
CA TYR A 333 -6.25 -12.76 -0.72
C TYR A 333 -7.54 -13.56 -0.52
N SER A 334 -8.43 -13.05 0.34
CA SER A 334 -9.60 -13.80 0.83
C SER A 334 -10.80 -13.84 -0.11
N PHE A 335 -10.79 -13.06 -1.20
CA PHE A 335 -11.91 -12.90 -2.14
C PHE A 335 -13.26 -12.64 -1.45
N PRO A 336 -13.35 -11.59 -0.61
CA PRO A 336 -14.59 -11.27 0.09
C PRO A 336 -15.73 -11.09 -0.94
N PRO A 337 -16.96 -11.53 -0.62
CA PRO A 337 -18.09 -11.43 -1.55
C PRO A 337 -18.45 -9.97 -1.88
N THR A 338 -18.08 -9.02 -1.02
CA THR A 338 -18.30 -7.58 -1.18
C THR A 338 -17.31 -6.91 -2.14
N ASP A 339 -16.16 -7.52 -2.46
CA ASP A 339 -15.19 -6.96 -3.40
C ASP A 339 -15.54 -7.32 -4.86
N PHE A 340 -16.59 -6.67 -5.35
CA PHE A 340 -17.07 -6.84 -6.72
C PHE A 340 -16.06 -6.37 -7.76
N ALA A 341 -15.19 -5.41 -7.44
CA ALA A 341 -14.21 -4.89 -8.36
C ALA A 341 -13.20 -5.97 -8.75
N VAL A 342 -12.64 -6.68 -7.77
CA VAL A 342 -11.70 -7.79 -8.04
C VAL A 342 -12.39 -8.96 -8.75
N ARG A 343 -13.63 -9.27 -8.37
CA ARG A 343 -14.43 -10.31 -9.04
C ARG A 343 -14.66 -9.97 -10.51
N LYS A 344 -15.07 -8.74 -10.81
CA LYS A 344 -15.24 -8.23 -12.17
C LYS A 344 -13.92 -8.28 -12.95
N LEU A 345 -12.82 -7.84 -12.36
CA LEU A 345 -11.49 -7.86 -12.98
C LEU A 345 -11.12 -9.28 -13.45
N LEU A 346 -11.27 -10.29 -12.58
CA LEU A 346 -10.93 -11.67 -12.93
C LEU A 346 -11.90 -12.26 -13.95
N LEU A 347 -13.21 -12.07 -13.78
CA LEU A 347 -14.21 -12.58 -14.72
C LEU A 347 -14.00 -12.02 -16.13
N GLU A 348 -13.70 -10.73 -16.26
CA GLU A 348 -13.43 -10.11 -17.56
C GLU A 348 -12.07 -10.53 -18.12
N ALA A 349 -11.02 -10.61 -17.30
CA ALA A 349 -9.69 -10.97 -17.78
C ALA A 349 -9.58 -12.44 -18.24
N PHE A 350 -10.40 -13.33 -17.66
CA PHE A 350 -10.42 -14.75 -17.99
C PHE A 350 -11.60 -15.17 -18.88
N GLU A 351 -12.33 -14.21 -19.47
CA GLU A 351 -13.43 -14.50 -20.40
C GLU A 351 -12.95 -15.38 -21.57
N ASP A 352 -11.85 -14.97 -22.22
CA ASP A 352 -11.23 -15.70 -23.34
C ASP A 352 -9.92 -16.40 -22.95
N ASN A 353 -9.28 -15.99 -21.84
CA ASN A 353 -8.00 -16.53 -21.42
C ASN A 353 -8.17 -17.91 -20.76
N LYS A 354 -7.38 -18.89 -21.22
CA LYS A 354 -7.34 -20.25 -20.65
C LYS A 354 -6.08 -20.43 -19.83
N LEU A 355 -6.24 -20.30 -18.52
CA LEU A 355 -5.16 -20.48 -17.56
C LEU A 355 -4.56 -21.91 -17.64
N ASP A 356 -3.23 -21.99 -17.67
CA ASP A 356 -2.51 -23.26 -17.73
C ASP A 356 -2.32 -23.87 -16.34
N ASP A 357 -1.92 -23.04 -15.37
CA ASP A 357 -1.58 -23.43 -14.01
C ASP A 357 -2.13 -22.44 -12.96
N LEU A 358 -2.60 -22.97 -11.84
CA LEU A 358 -3.13 -22.21 -10.70
C LEU A 358 -2.50 -22.72 -9.41
N ILE A 359 -1.92 -21.80 -8.64
CA ILE A 359 -1.40 -22.07 -7.30
C ILE A 359 -2.10 -21.15 -6.31
N VAL A 360 -2.60 -21.73 -5.21
CA VAL A 360 -3.26 -20.99 -4.14
C VAL A 360 -2.50 -21.22 -2.83
N VAL A 361 -2.06 -20.14 -2.20
CA VAL A 361 -1.34 -20.14 -0.93
C VAL A 361 -2.22 -19.45 0.10
N ASP A 362 -3.01 -20.23 0.82
CA ASP A 362 -3.93 -19.72 1.85
C ASP A 362 -4.29 -20.84 2.84
N PRO A 363 -4.27 -20.58 4.17
CA PRO A 363 -4.70 -21.56 5.16
C PRO A 363 -6.19 -21.91 5.05
N ASN A 364 -7.02 -21.02 4.51
CA ASN A 364 -8.44 -21.26 4.26
C ASN A 364 -8.66 -21.80 2.85
N THR A 365 -8.75 -23.13 2.74
CA THR A 365 -8.97 -23.83 1.47
C THR A 365 -10.32 -23.52 0.79
N SER A 366 -11.28 -22.89 1.46
CA SER A 366 -12.57 -22.53 0.84
C SER A 366 -12.43 -21.51 -0.30
N VAL A 367 -11.37 -20.69 -0.25
CA VAL A 367 -11.06 -19.68 -1.27
C VAL A 367 -10.76 -20.29 -2.64
N VAL A 368 -10.22 -21.51 -2.68
CA VAL A 368 -9.85 -22.21 -3.91
C VAL A 368 -11.04 -22.36 -4.84
N LYS A 369 -12.22 -22.69 -4.28
CA LYS A 369 -13.45 -22.81 -5.07
C LYS A 369 -13.81 -21.49 -5.75
N THR A 370 -13.77 -20.39 -5.00
CA THR A 370 -14.06 -19.05 -5.51
C THR A 370 -13.10 -18.64 -6.61
N ILE A 371 -11.79 -18.87 -6.44
CA ILE A 371 -10.79 -18.52 -7.46
C ILE A 371 -11.04 -19.31 -8.74
N LYS A 372 -11.27 -20.62 -8.63
CA LYS A 372 -11.55 -21.48 -9.80
C LYS A 372 -12.78 -21.05 -10.57
N GLU A 373 -13.83 -20.62 -9.88
CA GLU A 373 -15.04 -20.08 -10.50
C GLU A 373 -14.77 -18.75 -11.23
N LEU A 374 -14.01 -17.84 -10.61
CA LEU A 374 -13.69 -16.52 -11.18
C LEU A 374 -12.76 -16.58 -12.40
N VAL A 375 -11.88 -17.58 -12.48
CA VAL A 375 -10.90 -17.74 -13.57
C VAL A 375 -11.20 -18.94 -14.48
N HIS A 376 -12.41 -19.51 -14.37
CA HIS A 376 -12.90 -20.64 -15.16
C HIS A 376 -11.96 -21.87 -15.19
N PHE A 377 -11.24 -22.12 -14.10
CA PHE A 377 -10.22 -23.15 -14.02
C PHE A 377 -10.78 -24.50 -13.57
N THR A 378 -10.67 -25.53 -14.42
CA THR A 378 -11.25 -26.86 -14.17
C THR A 378 -10.21 -27.94 -13.82
N LYS A 379 -8.93 -27.70 -14.08
CA LYS A 379 -7.83 -28.64 -13.81
C LYS A 379 -7.56 -28.77 -12.29
N PRO A 380 -6.79 -29.79 -11.85
CA PRO A 380 -6.25 -29.84 -10.48
C PRO A 380 -5.45 -28.58 -10.15
N THR A 381 -5.56 -28.10 -8.91
CA THR A 381 -4.95 -26.87 -8.43
C THR A 381 -3.94 -27.22 -7.34
N SER A 382 -2.76 -26.61 -7.36
CA SER A 382 -1.80 -26.76 -6.27
C SER A 382 -2.21 -25.84 -5.12
N VAL A 383 -2.27 -26.38 -3.91
CA VAL A 383 -2.68 -25.63 -2.71
C VAL A 383 -1.59 -25.76 -1.66
N CYS A 384 -1.15 -24.62 -1.13
CA CYS A 384 -0.19 -24.54 -0.03
C CYS A 384 -0.86 -23.86 1.16
N TYR A 385 -0.57 -24.35 2.36
CA TYR A 385 -1.07 -23.76 3.60
C TYR A 385 -0.47 -22.36 3.85
N ASP A 386 0.82 -22.19 3.56
CA ASP A 386 1.55 -20.96 3.79
C ASP A 386 2.68 -20.73 2.77
N LEU A 387 3.33 -19.57 2.88
CA LEU A 387 4.43 -19.18 2.01
C LEU A 387 5.64 -20.12 2.11
N LYS A 388 5.83 -20.80 3.25
CA LYS A 388 6.93 -21.75 3.46
C LYS A 388 6.72 -23.04 2.71
N GLU A 389 5.49 -23.54 2.64
CA GLU A 389 5.13 -24.66 1.79
C GLU A 389 5.26 -24.31 0.31
N PHE A 390 4.81 -23.12 -0.09
CA PHE A 390 4.95 -22.63 -1.46
C PHE A 390 6.41 -22.60 -1.94
N LEU A 391 7.33 -22.07 -1.13
CA LEU A 391 8.76 -21.99 -1.45
C LEU A 391 9.49 -23.35 -1.48
N ARG A 392 8.82 -24.44 -1.10
CA ARG A 392 9.38 -25.81 -1.12
C ARG A 392 8.87 -26.65 -2.28
N MET A 393 7.88 -26.14 -3.03
CA MET A 393 7.41 -26.75 -4.28
C MET A 393 8.51 -26.71 -5.34
#